data_AF-A0A412B113-F1
#
_entry.id   AF-A0A412B113-F1
#
_cell.length_a   1.000
_cell.length_b   1.000
_cell.length_c   1.000
_cell.angle_alpha   90.00
_cell.angle_beta   90.00
_cell.angle_gamma   90.00
#
_symmetry.space_group_name_H-M   'P 1'
#
loop_
_entity.id
_entity.type
_entity.pdbx_description
1 polymer ?
#
loop_
_entity_poly.entity_id
_entity_poly.type
_entity_poly.pdbx_seq_one_letter_code
_entity_poly.pdbx_strand_id
1 'polypeptide(L)'
;MVTLKDYEPDCRQVPVAPMRPMRTLTAAFDQLMEEGKKSPCQDYVFLTLTDDRPVYMPVDQLREYYPNLLGLTSQWLQNGGLEGLTGEQQEKRELLKRGGEKEIFSAFLTSVCQSGATEEDQALFDRILAQVGREAEQ
;
A
#
# COMPACT_ATOMS: atom_id res chain seq x y z
N MET A 1 16.27 -10.67 -35.50
CA MET A 1 17.19 -10.03 -36.44
C MET A 1 16.45 -9.86 -37.75
N VAL A 2 16.41 -8.64 -38.28
CA VAL A 2 15.76 -8.35 -39.55
C VAL A 2 16.86 -7.93 -40.52
N THR A 3 16.91 -8.58 -41.68
CA THR A 3 17.86 -8.30 -42.75
C THR A 3 17.10 -8.13 -44.04
N LEU A 4 17.43 -7.10 -44.81
CA LEU A 4 16.85 -6.89 -46.14
C LEU A 4 17.78 -7.51 -47.19
N LYS A 5 17.26 -8.43 -47.98
CA LYS A 5 17.90 -8.91 -49.21
C LYS A 5 16.99 -8.54 -50.37
N ASP A 6 17.49 -7.76 -51.33
CA ASP A 6 16.77 -7.37 -52.53
C ASP A 6 15.37 -6.76 -52.27
N TYR A 7 15.27 -5.89 -51.25
CA TYR A 7 14.01 -5.27 -50.79
C TYR A 7 12.97 -6.25 -50.20
N GLU A 8 13.29 -7.53 -50.08
CA GLU A 8 12.50 -8.50 -49.34
C GLU A 8 12.99 -8.61 -47.89
N PRO A 9 12.08 -8.48 -46.89
CA PRO A 9 12.45 -8.59 -45.48
C PRO A 9 12.61 -10.06 -45.08
N ASP A 10 13.83 -10.45 -44.72
CA ASP A 10 14.14 -11.71 -44.04
C ASP A 10 14.13 -11.50 -42.53
N CYS A 11 13.19 -12.16 -41.85
CA CYS A 11 12.94 -12.02 -40.43
C CYS A 11 13.29 -13.33 -39.72
N ARG A 12 14.34 -13.30 -38.90
CA ARG A 12 14.71 -14.43 -38.04
C ARG A 12 14.56 -14.09 -36.57
N GLN A 13 13.86 -14.94 -35.82
CA GLN A 13 13.84 -14.87 -34.37
C GLN A 13 15.19 -15.34 -33.81
N VAL A 14 15.79 -14.51 -32.96
CA VAL A 14 16.99 -14.86 -32.19
C VAL A 14 16.52 -15.15 -30.77
N PRO A 15 16.53 -16.40 -30.31
CA PRO A 15 16.12 -16.72 -28.95
C PRO A 15 17.11 -16.11 -27.97
N VAL A 16 16.60 -15.33 -27.03
CA VAL A 16 17.37 -14.77 -25.91
C VAL A 16 17.15 -15.67 -24.71
N ALA A 17 18.22 -16.29 -24.22
CA ALA A 17 18.18 -17.06 -22.98
C ALA A 17 18.47 -16.10 -21.81
N PRO A 18 17.63 -16.08 -20.76
CA PRO A 18 17.91 -15.27 -19.59
C PRO A 18 19.15 -15.82 -18.87
N MET A 19 20.00 -14.92 -18.35
CA MET A 19 21.24 -15.32 -17.67
C MET A 19 20.97 -16.17 -16.42
N ARG A 20 19.80 -16.00 -15.79
CA ARG A 20 19.34 -16.73 -14.61
C ARG A 20 17.86 -17.01 -14.71
N PRO A 21 17.35 -18.06 -14.06
CA PRO A 21 15.91 -18.30 -13.98
C PRO A 21 15.20 -17.09 -13.38
N MET A 22 14.05 -16.73 -13.94
CA MET A 22 13.19 -15.68 -13.43
C MET A 22 11.94 -16.31 -12.82
N ARG A 23 11.55 -15.88 -11.62
CA ARG A 23 10.38 -16.40 -10.91
C ARG A 23 9.61 -15.28 -10.23
N THR A 24 8.30 -15.48 -10.10
CA THR A 24 7.45 -14.64 -9.25
C THR A 24 6.97 -15.50 -8.09
N LEU A 25 7.15 -15.03 -6.86
CA LEU A 25 6.69 -15.73 -5.67
C LEU A 25 5.69 -14.85 -4.92
N THR A 26 4.65 -15.49 -4.39
CA THR A 26 3.60 -14.82 -3.62
C THR A 26 3.41 -15.58 -2.32
N ALA A 27 3.82 -14.99 -1.20
CA ALA A 27 3.75 -15.60 0.11
C ALA A 27 3.91 -14.53 1.22
N ALA A 28 3.70 -14.93 2.47
CA ALA A 28 3.96 -14.07 3.61
C ALA A 28 5.47 -13.88 3.82
N PHE A 29 5.86 -12.75 4.40
CA PHE A 29 7.26 -12.39 4.62
C PHE A 29 8.01 -13.47 5.41
N ASP A 30 7.42 -14.00 6.49
CA ASP A 30 8.05 -15.04 7.31
C ASP A 30 8.29 -16.33 6.52
N GLN A 31 7.38 -16.69 5.61
CA GLN A 31 7.52 -17.87 4.76
C GLN A 31 8.66 -17.69 3.75
N LEU A 32 8.73 -16.51 3.11
CA LEU A 32 9.82 -16.19 2.18
C LEU A 32 11.19 -16.18 2.89
N MET A 33 11.24 -15.69 4.13
CA MET A 33 12.45 -15.74 4.95
C MET A 33 12.84 -17.17 5.32
N GLU A 34 11.89 -18.03 5.69
CA GLU A 34 12.17 -19.42 6.02
C GLU A 34 12.62 -20.22 4.78
N GLU A 35 11.97 -19.99 3.64
CA GLU A 35 12.33 -20.61 2.35
C GLU A 35 13.72 -20.15 1.89
N GLY A 36 14.01 -18.85 1.98
CA GLY A 36 15.32 -18.28 1.68
C GLY A 36 16.44 -18.85 2.56
N LYS A 37 16.17 -19.10 3.84
CA LYS A 37 17.10 -19.78 4.76
C LYS A 37 17.34 -21.24 4.39
N LYS A 38 16.29 -21.96 3.99
CA LYS A 38 16.38 -23.38 3.61
C LYS A 38 17.10 -23.57 2.28
N SER A 39 16.84 -22.69 1.31
CA SER A 39 17.37 -22.80 -0.04
C SER A 39 17.66 -21.41 -0.63
N PRO A 40 18.78 -20.79 -0.24
CA PRO A 40 19.19 -19.51 -0.81
C PRO A 40 19.38 -19.67 -2.32
N CYS A 41 18.73 -18.81 -3.11
CA CYS A 41 18.78 -18.89 -4.55
C CYS A 41 19.25 -17.56 -5.14
N GLN A 42 19.96 -17.68 -6.24
CA GLN A 42 20.53 -16.54 -6.95
C GLN A 42 19.70 -16.15 -8.18
N ASP A 43 18.47 -16.65 -8.26
CA ASP A 43 17.51 -16.42 -9.34
C ASP A 43 16.99 -14.98 -9.32
N TYR A 44 16.49 -14.50 -10.46
CA TYR A 44 15.79 -13.23 -10.53
C TYR A 44 14.38 -13.41 -9.98
N VAL A 45 14.11 -12.87 -8.80
CA VAL A 45 12.82 -13.04 -8.13
C VAL A 45 12.06 -11.74 -8.02
N PHE A 46 10.77 -11.81 -8.32
CA PHE A 46 9.81 -10.76 -7.99
C PHE A 46 8.89 -11.29 -6.89
N LEU A 47 8.88 -10.61 -5.74
CA LEU A 47 8.17 -11.09 -4.56
C LEU A 47 6.90 -10.28 -4.33
N THR A 48 5.80 -10.95 -4.06
CA THR A 48 4.54 -10.34 -3.65
C THR A 48 4.20 -10.79 -2.23
N LEU A 49 4.28 -9.87 -1.27
CA LEU A 49 3.92 -10.13 0.11
C LEU A 49 2.40 -10.25 0.24
N THR A 50 1.94 -11.33 0.85
CA THR A 50 0.52 -11.52 1.22
C THR A 50 0.21 -10.97 2.60
N ASP A 51 1.18 -10.36 3.29
CA ASP A 51 1.01 -9.83 4.63
C ASP A 51 -0.03 -8.70 4.67
N ASP A 52 -0.92 -8.76 5.67
CA ASP A 52 -1.94 -7.73 5.95
C ASP A 52 -1.38 -6.49 6.68
N ARG A 53 -0.08 -6.49 7.00
CA ARG A 53 0.58 -5.42 7.75
C ARG A 53 1.84 -4.96 7.03
N PRO A 54 2.25 -3.68 7.20
CA PRO A 54 3.52 -3.21 6.67
C PRO A 54 4.67 -3.94 7.35
N VAL A 55 5.57 -4.48 6.53
CA VAL A 55 6.82 -5.11 6.98
C VAL A 55 7.93 -4.06 6.99
N TYR A 56 8.77 -4.05 8.02
CA TYR A 56 9.88 -3.12 8.13
C TYR A 56 11.08 -3.58 7.28
N MET A 57 11.51 -2.72 6.35
CA MET A 57 12.66 -2.95 5.46
C MET A 57 12.72 -4.38 4.85
N PRO A 58 11.62 -4.90 4.26
CA PRO A 58 11.56 -6.28 3.79
C PRO A 58 12.59 -6.58 2.70
N VAL A 59 12.93 -5.59 1.88
CA VAL A 59 13.93 -5.72 0.81
C VAL A 59 15.32 -6.01 1.36
N ASP A 60 15.76 -5.31 2.40
CA ASP A 60 17.10 -5.51 2.96
C ASP A 60 17.23 -6.85 3.67
N GLN A 61 16.16 -7.30 4.34
CA GLN A 61 16.14 -8.62 4.97
C GLN A 61 16.12 -9.76 3.93
N LEU A 62 15.33 -9.62 2.86
CA LEU A 62 15.22 -10.65 1.82
C LEU A 62 16.46 -10.70 0.92
N ARG A 63 17.19 -9.59 0.76
CA ARG A 63 18.45 -9.55 -0.02
C ARG A 63 19.53 -10.50 0.50
N GLU A 64 19.52 -10.84 1.79
CA GLU A 64 20.47 -11.78 2.37
C GLU A 64 20.34 -13.19 1.74
N TYR A 65 19.11 -13.58 1.40
CA TYR A 65 18.81 -14.90 0.80
C TYR A 65 18.50 -14.84 -0.70
N TYR A 66 18.03 -13.69 -1.18
CA TYR A 66 17.65 -13.40 -2.56
C TYR A 66 18.44 -12.19 -3.09
N PRO A 67 19.74 -12.34 -3.42
CA PRO A 67 20.60 -11.23 -3.81
C PRO A 67 20.16 -10.54 -5.12
N ASN A 68 19.42 -11.24 -5.99
CA ASN A 68 18.94 -10.71 -7.27
C ASN A 68 17.44 -10.42 -7.26
N LEU A 69 16.94 -9.89 -6.15
CA LEU A 69 15.56 -9.46 -6.02
C LEU A 69 15.29 -8.29 -6.99
N LEU A 70 14.42 -8.54 -7.98
CA LEU A 70 14.02 -7.55 -8.98
C LEU A 70 13.08 -6.49 -8.40
N GLY A 71 12.25 -6.90 -7.43
CA GLY A 71 11.26 -6.03 -6.83
C GLY A 71 10.43 -6.75 -5.78
N LEU A 72 9.78 -5.95 -4.94
CA LEU A 72 8.87 -6.39 -3.90
C LEU A 72 7.58 -5.57 -4.00
N THR A 73 6.45 -6.25 -4.01
CA THR A 73 5.12 -5.63 -3.86
C THR A 73 4.46 -6.20 -2.63
N SER A 74 3.53 -5.47 -2.02
CA SER A 74 2.73 -5.97 -0.91
C SER A 74 1.26 -5.90 -1.28
N GLN A 75 0.51 -6.98 -1.07
CA GLN A 75 -0.93 -6.99 -1.27
C GLN A 75 -1.62 -6.01 -0.34
N TRP A 76 -1.16 -5.85 0.91
CA TRP A 76 -1.62 -4.76 1.77
C TRP A 76 -1.48 -3.39 1.07
N LEU A 77 -0.36 -3.12 0.38
CA LEU A 77 -0.17 -1.85 -0.32
C LEU A 77 -1.08 -1.72 -1.57
N GLN A 78 -1.36 -2.83 -2.26
CA GLN A 78 -2.22 -2.86 -3.46
C GLN A 78 -3.73 -2.85 -3.14
N ASN A 79 -4.13 -3.44 -2.01
CA ASN A 79 -5.50 -3.52 -1.50
C ASN A 79 -5.85 -2.37 -0.55
N GLY A 80 -5.00 -1.36 -0.47
CA GLY A 80 -5.32 -0.13 0.23
C GLY A 80 -4.44 0.36 1.35
N GLY A 81 -3.18 -0.06 1.37
CA GLY A 81 -2.24 0.35 2.40
C GLY A 81 -2.06 1.86 2.44
N LEU A 82 -1.29 2.43 1.53
CA LEU A 82 -1.16 3.89 1.42
C LEU A 82 -2.37 4.54 0.71
N GLU A 83 -3.56 3.91 0.67
CA GLU A 83 -4.81 4.56 0.24
C GLU A 83 -5.27 5.66 1.23
N GLY A 84 -4.61 5.77 2.38
CA GLY A 84 -4.65 6.97 3.23
C GLY A 84 -3.99 8.23 2.65
N LEU A 85 -3.40 8.24 1.43
CA LEU A 85 -2.66 9.41 0.93
C LEU A 85 -3.13 10.06 -0.38
N THR A 86 -3.97 9.45 -1.24
CA THR A 86 -4.15 10.04 -2.60
C THR A 86 -5.57 10.10 -3.19
N GLY A 87 -6.64 9.67 -2.51
CA GLY A 87 -7.99 9.75 -3.07
C GLY A 87 -9.08 10.13 -2.06
N GLU A 88 -9.38 9.21 -1.15
CA GLU A 88 -10.49 9.38 -0.19
C GLU A 88 -10.27 10.49 0.83
N GLN A 89 -9.01 10.81 1.16
CA GLN A 89 -8.68 11.97 1.98
C GLN A 89 -8.94 13.30 1.28
N GLN A 90 -9.00 13.36 -0.05
CA GLN A 90 -9.28 14.63 -0.73
C GLN A 90 -10.75 14.98 -0.62
N GLU A 91 -11.63 13.98 -0.76
CA GLU A 91 -13.07 14.14 -0.50
C GLU A 91 -13.35 14.36 0.98
N LYS A 92 -12.72 13.58 1.88
CA LYS A 92 -12.85 13.77 3.33
C LYS A 92 -12.26 15.11 3.79
N ARG A 93 -11.15 15.60 3.22
CA ARG A 93 -10.55 16.90 3.57
C ARG A 93 -11.32 18.09 2.98
N GLU A 94 -11.97 17.92 1.84
CA GLU A 94 -12.91 18.92 1.30
C GLU A 94 -14.25 18.91 2.08
N LEU A 95 -14.72 17.75 2.54
CA LEU A 95 -15.82 17.62 3.50
C LEU A 95 -15.46 18.25 4.84
N LEU A 96 -14.27 18.02 5.39
CA LEU A 96 -13.82 18.64 6.65
C LEU A 96 -13.61 20.16 6.53
N LYS A 97 -13.40 20.68 5.31
CA LYS A 97 -13.34 22.13 5.04
C LYS A 97 -14.71 22.78 4.82
N ARG A 98 -15.71 22.01 4.37
CA ARG A 98 -17.09 22.49 4.09
C ARG A 98 -18.12 22.08 5.15
N GLY A 99 -17.80 21.08 5.95
CA GLY A 99 -18.68 20.44 6.91
C GLY A 99 -18.74 21.23 8.21
N GLY A 100 -19.91 21.23 8.84
CA GLY A 100 -20.07 21.81 10.17
C GLY A 100 -19.19 21.08 11.19
N GLU A 101 -18.87 21.75 12.30
CA GLU A 101 -17.99 21.24 13.38
C GLU A 101 -18.39 19.84 13.87
N LYS A 102 -19.69 19.51 13.77
CA LYS A 102 -20.27 18.19 14.10
C LYS A 102 -19.84 17.06 13.16
N GLU A 103 -19.68 17.33 11.86
CA GLU A 103 -19.19 16.34 10.88
C GLU A 103 -17.72 16.04 11.09
N ILE A 104 -16.93 17.05 11.44
CA ILE A 104 -15.52 16.92 11.80
C ILE A 104 -15.37 16.01 13.03
N PHE A 105 -16.19 16.24 14.06
CA PHE A 105 -16.19 15.45 15.28
C PHE A 105 -16.55 13.98 15.03
N SER A 106 -17.60 13.71 14.25
CA SER A 106 -18.02 12.35 13.90
C SER A 106 -16.96 11.61 13.08
N ALA A 107 -16.36 12.30 12.11
CA ALA A 107 -15.27 11.76 11.29
C ALA A 107 -14.02 11.45 12.13
N PHE A 108 -13.75 12.23 13.17
CA PHE A 108 -12.65 11.99 14.11
C PHE A 108 -12.90 10.76 14.98
N LEU A 109 -14.10 10.65 15.59
CA LEU A 109 -14.49 9.48 16.39
C LEU A 109 -14.36 8.18 15.60
N THR A 110 -14.86 8.19 14.37
CA THR A 110 -14.79 7.02 13.49
C THR A 110 -13.35 6.69 13.10
N SER A 111 -12.51 7.70 12.84
CA SER A 111 -11.15 7.50 12.36
C SER A 111 -10.15 7.13 13.45
N VAL A 112 -10.33 7.64 14.68
CA VAL A 112 -9.35 7.50 15.76
C VAL A 112 -9.83 6.51 16.81
N CYS A 113 -11.10 6.57 17.18
CA CYS A 113 -11.66 5.69 18.21
C CYS A 113 -12.23 4.38 17.63
N GLN A 114 -12.31 4.25 16.29
CA GLN A 114 -12.89 3.09 15.58
C GLN A 114 -14.33 2.76 16.01
N SER A 115 -15.00 3.71 16.65
CA SER A 115 -16.38 3.63 17.13
C SER A 115 -17.18 4.76 16.47
N GLY A 116 -18.31 4.42 15.87
CA GLY A 116 -19.21 5.43 15.30
C GLY A 116 -19.73 6.36 16.38
N ALA A 117 -19.86 7.65 16.07
CA ALA A 117 -20.41 8.62 17.01
C ALA A 117 -21.85 8.24 17.37
N THR A 118 -22.11 7.95 18.65
CA THR A 118 -23.47 7.67 19.11
C THR A 118 -24.29 8.95 19.18
N GLU A 119 -25.61 8.82 19.19
CA GLU A 119 -26.53 9.96 19.30
C GLU A 119 -26.32 10.75 20.60
N GLU A 120 -25.89 10.06 21.67
CA GLU A 120 -25.51 10.65 22.96
C GLU A 120 -24.22 11.48 22.87
N ASP A 121 -23.19 10.99 22.17
CA ASP A 121 -21.93 11.71 21.96
C ASP A 121 -22.15 12.99 21.16
N GLN A 122 -23.03 12.93 20.15
CA GLN A 122 -23.38 14.09 19.35
C GLN A 122 -24.15 15.14 20.15
N ALA A 123 -25.11 14.71 20.99
CA ALA A 123 -25.86 15.61 21.86
C ALA A 123 -24.98 16.26 22.94
N LEU A 124 -23.99 15.53 23.45
CA LEU A 124 -23.01 16.07 24.39
C LEU A 124 -22.10 17.11 23.72
N PHE A 125 -21.62 16.82 22.51
CA PHE A 125 -20.81 17.75 21.73
C PHE A 125 -21.55 19.08 21.47
N ASP A 126 -22.82 19.01 21.03
CA ASP A 126 -23.64 20.20 20.79
C ASP A 126 -23.82 21.07 22.07
N ARG A 127 -23.97 20.43 23.24
CA ARG A 127 -24.08 21.14 24.52
C ARG A 127 -22.78 21.83 24.91
N ILE A 128 -21.64 21.16 24.76
CA ILE A 128 -20.32 21.72 25.10
C ILE A 128 -20.00 22.88 24.16
N LEU A 129 -20.26 22.73 22.86
CA LEU A 129 -20.05 23.79 21.87
C LEU A 129 -20.88 25.04 22.20
N ALA A 130 -22.16 24.86 22.58
CA ALA A 130 -23.02 25.96 23.02
C ALA A 130 -22.58 26.61 24.34
N GLN A 131 -21.83 25.91 25.20
CA GLN A 131 -21.29 26.47 26.43
C GLN A 131 -20.00 27.26 26.17
N VAL A 132 -19.08 26.71 25.36
CA VAL A 132 -17.82 27.37 24.99
C VAL A 132 -18.07 28.65 24.18
N GLY A 133 -19.08 28.65 23.29
CA GLY A 133 -19.45 29.86 22.55
C GLY A 133 -19.94 31.01 23.43
N ARG A 134 -20.51 30.73 24.61
CA ARG A 134 -20.96 31.75 25.57
C ARG A 134 -19.86 32.27 26.48
N GLU A 135 -18.78 31.51 26.65
CA GLU A 135 -17.59 31.94 27.39
C GLU A 135 -16.61 32.73 26.52
N ALA A 136 -16.66 32.58 25.20
CA ALA A 136 -15.81 33.32 24.26
C ALA A 136 -16.29 34.77 23.97
N GLU A 137 -17.51 35.13 24.34
CA GLU A 137 -18.08 36.47 24.18
C GLU A 137 -18.05 37.33 25.47
N GLN A 138 -17.49 36.82 26.58
CA GLN A 138 -17.25 37.58 27.82
C GLN A 138 -15.78 38.02 27.92
#